data_AF-A0A314ZDW5-F1
#
_entry.id   AF-A0A314ZDW5-F1
#
_cell.length_a   1.000
_cell.length_b   1.000
_cell.length_c   1.000
_cell.angle_alpha   90.00
_cell.angle_beta   90.00
_cell.angle_gamma   90.00
#
_symmetry.space_group_name_H-M   'P 1'
#
loop_
_entity.id
_entity.type
_entity.pdbx_description
1 polymer ?
#
loop_
_entity_poly.entity_id
_entity_poly.type
_entity_poly.pdbx_seq_one_letter_code
_entity_poly.pdbx_strand_id
1 'polypeptide(L)'
;MTIVAGKRYYGDDVSVDKEEAKQFRQIMSDVVFYGGAANPADFLPILNWVGRGGYEKKVKTLAKRTDEFLQALIDEHKSKGKNGTTMIDHLLSLQESQPEYYTNQIIKGLILVMLLAGTDTSAVTLEWAMSNLLNHPHALKKARAELDDQLGQENLVDEPDISKLPYLQNVISETFRLCPTAPLLIPHFSSDDYYCRVQCAT
;
A
#
# COMPACT_ATOMS: atom_id res chain seq x y z
N MET A 1 0.28 9.26 2.08
CA MET A 1 1.13 9.56 3.26
C MET A 1 0.69 10.81 4.00
N THR A 2 0.47 11.94 3.31
CA THR A 2 0.03 13.19 3.95
C THR A 2 -1.31 13.05 4.69
N ILE A 3 -2.28 12.33 4.13
CA ILE A 3 -3.56 12.05 4.81
C ILE A 3 -3.34 11.21 6.08
N VAL A 4 -2.41 10.25 6.04
CA VAL A 4 -2.18 9.31 7.15
C VAL A 4 -1.46 9.97 8.30
N ALA A 5 -0.31 10.60 8.04
CA ALA A 5 0.62 11.06 9.07
C ALA A 5 0.98 12.56 8.96
N GLY A 6 0.30 13.32 8.08
CA GLY A 6 0.62 14.72 7.84
C GLY A 6 1.97 14.96 7.14
N LYS A 7 2.67 13.90 6.72
CA LYS A 7 4.05 13.93 6.20
C LYS A 7 4.16 13.45 4.77
N ARG A 8 5.09 14.04 4.02
CA ARG A 8 5.46 13.66 2.66
C ARG A 8 6.90 13.14 2.64
N TYR A 9 7.04 11.85 2.31
CA TYR A 9 8.32 11.13 2.32
C TYR A 9 8.96 10.93 0.93
N TYR A 10 8.27 11.31 -0.15
CA TYR A 10 8.68 11.12 -1.55
C TYR A 10 8.51 12.42 -2.35
N GLY A 11 9.22 12.51 -3.49
CA GLY A 11 9.24 13.69 -4.35
C GLY A 11 10.30 14.72 -3.93
N ASP A 12 10.29 15.87 -4.61
CA ASP A 12 11.24 16.96 -4.36
C ASP A 12 10.86 17.79 -3.13
N ASP A 13 9.55 17.92 -2.85
CA ASP A 13 9.01 18.65 -1.68
C ASP A 13 8.87 17.75 -0.44
N VAL A 14 9.94 17.05 -0.04
CA VAL A 14 9.92 16.23 1.19
C VAL A 14 9.66 17.13 2.41
N SER A 15 8.65 16.80 3.21
CA SER A 15 8.24 17.62 4.36
C SER A 15 8.92 17.21 5.68
N VAL A 16 9.91 16.32 5.61
CA VAL A 16 10.64 15.74 6.73
C VAL A 16 12.15 15.83 6.45
N ASP A 17 12.96 15.59 7.47
CA ASP A 17 14.41 15.49 7.27
C ASP A 17 14.76 14.34 6.30
N LYS A 18 15.87 14.51 5.56
CA LYS A 18 16.31 13.54 4.55
C LYS A 18 16.59 12.16 5.14
N GLU A 19 17.10 12.09 6.37
CA GLU A 19 17.36 10.81 7.03
C GLU A 19 16.06 10.12 7.45
N GLU A 20 15.05 10.85 7.94
CA GLU A 20 13.72 10.29 8.23
C GLU A 20 13.08 9.73 6.95
N ALA A 21 13.15 10.48 5.83
CA ALA A 21 12.63 10.02 4.55
C ALA A 21 13.35 8.77 4.04
N LYS A 22 14.68 8.73 4.16
CA LYS A 22 15.47 7.56 3.77
C LYS A 22 15.14 6.35 4.63
N GLN A 23 15.02 6.53 5.94
CA GLN A 23 14.61 5.48 6.87
C GLN A 23 13.23 4.94 6.51
N PHE A 24 12.25 5.82 6.26
CA PHE A 24 10.90 5.44 5.86
C PHE A 24 10.91 4.57 4.59
N ARG A 25 11.56 5.06 3.53
CA ARG A 25 11.64 4.35 2.23
C ARG A 25 12.28 2.98 2.38
N GLN A 26 13.34 2.89 3.18
CA GLN A 26 14.02 1.61 3.43
C GLN A 26 13.13 0.63 4.21
N ILE A 27 12.44 1.10 5.26
CA ILE A 27 11.52 0.25 6.02
C ILE A 27 10.40 -0.25 5.11
N MET A 28 9.76 0.62 4.32
CA MET A 28 8.68 0.21 3.41
C MET A 28 9.16 -0.82 2.39
N SER A 29 10.32 -0.59 1.76
CA SER A 29 10.90 -1.53 0.80
C SER A 29 11.23 -2.88 1.44
N ASP A 30 11.81 -2.88 2.65
CA ASP A 30 12.13 -4.11 3.37
C ASP A 30 10.85 -4.87 3.73
N VAL A 31 9.80 -4.18 4.22
CA VAL A 31 8.54 -4.85 4.59
C VAL A 31 7.83 -5.44 3.38
N VAL A 32 7.79 -4.76 2.23
CA VAL A 32 7.25 -5.34 0.99
C VAL A 32 8.05 -6.58 0.58
N PHE A 33 9.39 -6.49 0.60
CA PHE A 33 10.26 -7.59 0.19
C PHE A 33 10.09 -8.84 1.08
N TYR A 34 10.18 -8.67 2.41
CA TYR A 34 10.04 -9.78 3.34
C TYR A 34 8.58 -10.22 3.55
N GLY A 35 7.61 -9.33 3.34
CA GLY A 35 6.18 -9.66 3.44
C GLY A 35 5.65 -10.41 2.22
N GLY A 36 6.17 -10.10 1.02
CA GLY A 36 5.80 -10.75 -0.23
C GLY A 36 6.64 -11.99 -0.57
N ALA A 37 7.81 -12.15 0.04
CA ALA A 37 8.64 -13.34 -0.17
C ALA A 37 8.02 -14.57 0.49
N ALA A 38 7.67 -15.56 -0.32
CA ALA A 38 7.42 -16.92 0.15
C ALA A 38 8.69 -17.46 0.82
N ASN A 39 8.65 -17.76 2.12
CA ASN A 39 9.75 -18.46 2.77
C ASN A 39 9.63 -19.95 2.44
N PRO A 40 10.61 -20.56 1.73
CA PRO A 40 10.51 -21.97 1.33
C PRO A 40 10.35 -22.93 2.52
N ALA A 41 10.85 -22.53 3.70
CA ALA A 41 10.74 -23.33 4.91
C ALA A 41 9.31 -23.40 5.48
N ASP A 42 8.40 -22.52 5.04
CA ASP A 42 6.97 -22.58 5.36
C ASP A 42 6.27 -23.69 4.56
N PHE A 43 6.82 -24.07 3.40
CA PHE A 43 6.27 -25.10 2.51
C PHE A 43 6.99 -26.46 2.66
N LEU A 44 8.29 -26.42 2.96
CA LEU A 44 9.14 -27.61 3.07
C LEU A 44 9.77 -27.67 4.47
N PRO A 45 9.12 -28.37 5.43
CA PRO A 45 9.55 -28.40 6.83
C PRO A 45 11.00 -28.82 7.05
N ILE A 46 11.57 -29.63 6.15
CA ILE A 46 12.97 -30.08 6.21
C ILE A 46 13.99 -28.93 6.09
N LEU A 47 13.62 -27.83 5.43
CA LEU A 47 14.50 -26.66 5.28
C LEU A 47 14.70 -25.91 6.59
N ASN A 48 13.80 -26.09 7.58
CA ASN A 48 13.97 -25.57 8.94
C ASN A 48 15.15 -26.21 9.69
N TRP A 49 15.76 -27.28 9.18
CA TRP A 49 16.93 -27.91 9.80
C TRP A 49 18.26 -27.40 9.24
N VAL A 50 18.29 -26.97 7.97
CA VAL A 50 19.54 -26.59 7.27
C VAL A 50 19.78 -25.08 7.25
N GLY A 51 18.73 -24.25 7.40
CA GLY A 51 18.80 -22.79 7.25
C GLY A 51 18.48 -21.97 8.51
N ARG A 52 18.59 -22.54 9.72
CA ARG A 52 18.06 -21.94 10.97
C ARG A 52 18.53 -20.49 11.20
N GLY A 53 17.56 -19.57 11.14
CA GLY A 53 17.60 -18.28 11.83
C GLY A 53 18.01 -17.06 10.99
N GLY A 54 18.52 -17.20 9.78
CA GLY A 54 18.93 -16.05 8.96
C GLY A 54 17.75 -15.15 8.58
N TYR A 55 16.71 -15.74 7.99
CA TYR A 55 15.50 -15.05 7.58
C TYR A 55 14.72 -14.50 8.78
N GLU A 56 14.43 -15.36 9.76
CA GLU A 56 13.70 -14.99 10.98
C GLU A 56 14.39 -13.85 11.74
N LYS A 57 15.72 -13.87 11.87
CA LYS A 57 16.49 -12.79 12.52
C LYS A 57 16.36 -11.47 11.75
N LYS A 58 16.38 -11.51 10.42
CA LYS A 58 16.17 -10.33 9.56
C LYS A 58 14.76 -9.76 9.74
N VAL A 59 13.74 -10.61 9.71
CA VAL A 59 12.34 -10.20 9.94
C VAL A 59 12.15 -9.62 11.34
N LYS A 60 12.71 -10.24 12.39
CA LYS A 60 12.67 -9.67 13.76
C LYS A 60 13.37 -8.32 13.87
N THR A 61 14.51 -8.17 13.22
CA THR A 61 15.24 -6.89 13.19
C THR A 61 14.43 -5.81 12.49
N LEU A 62 13.80 -6.17 11.36
CA LEU A 62 12.89 -5.28 10.63
C LEU A 62 11.68 -4.90 11.47
N ALA A 63 11.01 -5.87 12.11
CA ALA A 63 9.86 -5.64 12.97
C ALA A 63 10.16 -4.65 14.09
N LYS A 64 11.34 -4.76 14.73
CA LYS A 64 11.79 -3.79 15.75
C LYS A 64 11.96 -2.38 15.18
N ARG A 65 12.65 -2.24 14.04
CA ARG A 65 12.84 -0.94 13.38
C ARG A 65 11.51 -0.30 12.96
N THR A 66 10.58 -1.11 12.44
CA THR A 66 9.24 -0.66 12.07
C THR A 66 8.44 -0.23 13.30
N ASP A 67 8.46 -1.01 14.39
CA ASP A 67 7.73 -0.66 15.62
C ASP A 67 8.23 0.65 16.24
N GLU A 68 9.56 0.85 16.29
CA GLU A 68 10.20 2.08 16.78
C GLU A 68 9.79 3.28 15.92
N PHE A 69 9.82 3.13 14.58
CA PHE A 69 9.40 4.19 13.66
C PHE A 69 7.93 4.57 13.83
N LEU A 70 7.03 3.57 13.90
CA LEU A 70 5.60 3.80 14.09
C LEU A 70 5.29 4.40 15.48
N GLN A 71 6.03 3.99 16.52
CA GLN A 71 5.89 4.58 17.85
C GLN A 71 6.26 6.06 17.81
N ALA A 72 7.38 6.42 17.19
CA ALA A 72 7.82 7.81 17.07
C ALA A 72 6.77 8.67 16.35
N LEU A 73 6.12 8.13 15.31
CA LEU A 73 5.01 8.82 14.63
C LEU A 73 3.81 9.06 15.54
N ILE A 74 3.41 8.05 16.32
CA ILE A 74 2.30 8.16 17.27
C ILE A 74 2.62 9.21 18.34
N ASP A 75 3.82 9.17 18.90
CA ASP A 75 4.25 10.08 19.97
C ASP A 75 4.31 11.54 19.48
N GLU A 76 4.77 11.75 18.24
CA GLU A 76 4.74 13.05 17.59
C GLU A 76 3.31 13.61 17.51
N HIS A 77 2.33 12.81 17.08
CA HIS A 77 0.93 13.25 16.99
C HIS A 77 0.33 13.52 18.38
N LYS A 78 0.63 12.67 19.38
CA LYS A 78 0.21 12.91 20.77
C LYS A 78 0.76 14.24 21.32
N SER A 79 1.99 14.62 20.95
CA SER A 79 2.62 15.86 21.42
C SER A 79 2.00 17.14 20.81
N LYS A 80 1.39 17.07 19.63
CA LYS A 80 0.83 18.23 18.91
C LYS A 80 -0.59 18.60 19.35
N GLY A 81 -1.21 17.82 20.22
CA GLY A 81 -2.58 18.02 20.69
C GLY A 81 -3.66 17.53 19.71
N LYS A 82 -4.91 17.49 20.15
CA LYS A 82 -6.00 16.71 19.51
C LYS A 82 -6.71 17.38 18.33
N ASN A 83 -6.15 18.44 17.75
CA ASN A 83 -6.80 19.22 16.70
C ASN A 83 -6.31 18.87 15.28
N GLY A 84 -5.60 17.75 15.12
CA GLY A 84 -5.12 17.31 13.82
C GLY A 84 -6.20 16.61 12.99
N THR A 85 -6.08 16.70 11.67
CA THR A 85 -7.00 16.11 10.71
C THR A 85 -6.44 14.86 10.04
N THR A 86 -5.34 14.31 10.57
CA THR A 86 -4.71 13.12 10.00
C THR A 86 -5.43 11.85 10.44
N MET A 87 -5.20 10.76 9.73
CA MET A 87 -5.74 9.46 10.13
C MET A 87 -5.19 9.01 11.49
N ILE A 88 -3.93 9.31 11.80
CA ILE A 88 -3.34 9.02 13.12
C ILE A 88 -4.10 9.79 14.22
N ASP A 89 -4.39 11.08 14.01
CA ASP A 89 -5.15 11.88 14.98
C ASP A 89 -6.53 11.27 15.24
N HIS A 90 -7.21 10.81 14.19
CA HIS A 90 -8.51 10.17 14.33
C HIS A 90 -8.43 8.83 15.08
N LEU A 91 -7.45 7.98 14.77
CA LEU A 91 -7.22 6.72 15.49
C LEU A 91 -6.89 6.95 16.97
N LEU A 92 -6.13 8.00 17.28
CA LEU A 92 -5.85 8.42 18.65
C LEU A 92 -7.09 8.94 19.37
N SER A 93 -7.96 9.69 18.70
CA SER A 93 -9.25 10.09 19.26
C SER A 93 -10.14 8.87 19.54
N LEU A 94 -10.13 7.87 18.66
CA LEU A 94 -10.90 6.64 18.86
C LEU A 94 -10.38 5.81 20.04
N GLN A 95 -9.05 5.80 20.27
CA GLN A 95 -8.42 5.18 21.44
C GLN A 95 -8.95 5.72 22.77
N GLU A 96 -9.34 6.99 22.85
CA GLU A 96 -9.90 7.55 24.08
C GLU A 96 -11.31 7.05 24.35
N SER A 97 -12.12 6.90 23.31
CA SER A 97 -13.51 6.44 23.42
C SER A 97 -13.63 4.91 23.52
N GLN A 98 -12.71 4.18 22.89
CA GLN A 98 -12.77 2.74 22.67
C GLN A 98 -11.37 2.10 22.85
N PRO A 99 -10.75 2.20 24.04
CA PRO A 99 -9.36 1.79 24.26
C PRO A 99 -9.10 0.30 24.03
N GLU A 100 -10.10 -0.54 24.28
CA GLU A 100 -10.06 -2.00 24.06
C GLU A 100 -9.88 -2.35 22.56
N TYR A 101 -10.48 -1.55 21.67
CA TYR A 101 -10.45 -1.78 20.21
C TYR A 101 -9.31 -1.05 19.50
N TYR A 102 -8.83 0.05 20.08
CA TYR A 102 -7.78 0.89 19.50
C TYR A 102 -6.55 0.89 20.40
N THR A 103 -6.06 -0.30 20.73
CA THR A 103 -4.79 -0.45 21.44
C THR A 103 -3.64 0.14 20.62
N ASN A 104 -2.54 0.53 21.27
CA ASN A 104 -1.38 1.08 20.58
C ASN A 104 -0.86 0.13 19.48
N GLN A 105 -0.92 -1.18 19.71
CA GLN A 105 -0.51 -2.19 18.74
C GLN A 105 -1.44 -2.20 17.50
N ILE A 106 -2.76 -2.11 17.71
CA ILE A 106 -3.74 -2.04 16.62
C ILE A 106 -3.54 -0.77 15.80
N ILE A 107 -3.35 0.38 16.45
CA ILE A 107 -3.11 1.65 15.77
C ILE A 107 -1.84 1.57 14.91
N LYS A 108 -0.73 1.06 15.46
CA LYS A 108 0.51 0.84 14.67
C LYS A 108 0.25 -0.06 13.46
N GLY A 109 -0.48 -1.15 13.65
CA GLY A 109 -0.86 -2.07 12.58
C GLY A 109 -1.67 -1.39 11.47
N LEU A 110 -2.69 -0.61 11.84
CA LEU A 110 -3.51 0.16 10.89
C LEU A 110 -2.67 1.17 10.12
N ILE A 111 -1.81 1.94 10.81
CA ILE A 111 -0.89 2.89 10.18
C ILE A 111 0.01 2.18 9.17
N LEU A 112 0.63 1.06 9.57
CA LEU A 112 1.50 0.28 8.71
C LEU A 112 0.76 -0.18 7.45
N VAL A 113 -0.40 -0.81 7.59
CA VAL A 113 -1.20 -1.31 6.46
C VAL A 113 -1.60 -0.18 5.51
N MET A 114 -2.05 0.97 6.02
CA MET A 114 -2.43 2.10 5.17
C MET A 114 -1.24 2.67 4.39
N LEU A 115 -0.06 2.76 5.02
CA LEU A 115 1.15 3.25 4.37
C LEU A 115 1.63 2.27 3.30
N LEU A 116 1.62 0.98 3.59
CA LEU A 116 2.09 -0.07 2.68
C LEU A 116 1.14 -0.27 1.50
N ALA A 117 -0.13 -0.58 1.81
CA ALA A 117 -1.14 -0.90 0.81
C ALA A 117 -1.48 0.30 -0.06
N GLY A 118 -1.42 1.53 0.47
CA GLY A 118 -1.72 2.73 -0.31
C GLY A 118 -0.58 3.22 -1.21
N THR A 119 0.68 2.93 -0.84
CA THR A 119 1.85 3.48 -1.56
C THR A 119 2.34 2.54 -2.65
N ASP A 120 2.68 1.30 -2.29
CA ASP A 120 3.34 0.36 -3.21
C ASP A 120 2.40 -0.04 -4.35
N THR A 121 1.13 -0.32 -4.03
CA THR A 121 0.14 -0.77 -5.01
C THR A 121 -0.15 0.29 -6.08
N SER A 122 -0.35 1.54 -5.65
CA SER A 122 -0.61 2.67 -6.55
C SER A 122 0.60 2.96 -7.44
N ALA A 123 1.82 2.91 -6.89
CA ALA A 123 3.05 3.15 -7.65
C ALA A 123 3.24 2.09 -8.75
N VAL A 124 3.13 0.81 -8.42
CA VAL A 124 3.25 -0.28 -9.40
C VAL A 124 2.14 -0.22 -10.45
N THR A 125 0.91 0.13 -10.06
CA THR A 125 -0.20 0.30 -11.01
C THR A 125 0.09 1.43 -12.01
N LEU A 126 0.58 2.58 -11.53
CA LEU A 126 0.96 3.71 -12.39
C LEU A 126 2.11 3.36 -13.32
N GLU A 127 3.12 2.64 -12.82
CA GLU A 127 4.24 2.16 -13.64
C GLU A 127 3.75 1.27 -14.80
N TRP A 128 2.87 0.31 -14.51
CA TRP A 128 2.28 -0.53 -15.54
C TRP A 128 1.36 0.24 -16.50
N ALA A 129 0.55 1.17 -16.00
CA ALA A 129 -0.32 1.99 -16.85
C ALA A 129 0.52 2.79 -17.86
N MET A 130 1.58 3.45 -17.39
CA MET A 130 2.48 4.22 -18.24
C MET A 130 3.24 3.32 -19.22
N SER A 131 3.76 2.19 -18.76
CA SER A 131 4.44 1.21 -19.62
C SER A 131 3.51 0.70 -20.73
N ASN A 132 2.28 0.31 -20.39
CA ASN A 132 1.29 -0.15 -21.38
C ASN A 132 0.95 0.94 -22.40
N LEU A 133 0.74 2.18 -21.97
CA LEU A 133 0.43 3.30 -22.86
C LEU A 133 1.59 3.65 -23.80
N LEU A 134 2.83 3.68 -23.30
CA LEU A 134 4.02 3.97 -24.10
C LEU A 134 4.28 2.89 -25.15
N ASN A 135 3.97 1.63 -24.83
CA ASN A 135 4.07 0.51 -25.78
C ASN A 135 2.88 0.44 -26.76
N HIS A 136 1.80 1.20 -26.54
CA HIS A 136 0.62 1.23 -27.42
C HIS A 136 0.27 2.69 -27.82
N PRO A 137 1.03 3.30 -28.75
CA PRO A 137 0.89 4.72 -29.10
C PRO A 137 -0.51 5.13 -29.56
N HIS A 138 -1.27 4.22 -30.19
CA HIS A 138 -2.65 4.49 -30.58
C HIS A 138 -3.57 4.68 -29.36
N ALA A 139 -3.43 3.84 -28.33
CA ALA A 139 -4.20 3.96 -27.10
C ALA A 139 -3.84 5.26 -26.35
N LEU A 140 -2.54 5.58 -26.27
CA LEU A 140 -2.07 6.84 -25.67
C LEU A 140 -2.63 8.07 -26.39
N LYS A 141 -2.61 8.09 -27.74
CA LYS A 141 -3.21 9.18 -28.52
C LYS A 141 -4.70 9.32 -28.25
N LYS A 142 -5.43 8.21 -28.16
CA LYS A 142 -6.86 8.22 -27.88
C LYS A 142 -7.19 8.72 -26.46
N ALA A 143 -6.42 8.31 -25.45
CA ALA A 143 -6.57 8.82 -24.09
C ALA A 143 -6.30 10.33 -24.00
N ARG A 144 -5.27 10.82 -24.70
CA ARG A 144 -5.00 12.26 -24.80
C ARG A 144 -6.13 13.01 -25.51
N ALA A 145 -6.64 12.47 -26.62
CA ALA A 145 -7.74 13.09 -27.35
C ALA A 145 -9.02 13.21 -26.50
N GLU A 146 -9.33 12.20 -25.66
CA GLU A 146 -10.44 12.28 -24.71
C GLU A 146 -10.23 13.40 -23.68
N LEU A 147 -9.03 13.52 -23.11
CA LEU A 147 -8.70 14.61 -22.17
C LEU A 147 -8.84 15.99 -22.84
N ASP A 148 -8.27 16.15 -24.03
CA ASP A 148 -8.31 17.41 -24.77
C ASP A 148 -9.75 17.82 -25.15
N ASP A 149 -10.61 16.85 -25.52
CA ASP A 149 -12.01 17.09 -25.90
C ASP A 149 -12.89 17.47 -24.69
N GLN A 150 -12.70 16.81 -23.55
CA GLN A 150 -13.56 16.99 -22.39
C GLN A 150 -13.15 18.16 -21.48
N LEU A 151 -11.86 18.47 -21.42
CA LEU A 151 -11.30 19.43 -20.46
C LEU A 151 -10.48 20.55 -21.12
N GLY A 152 -10.06 20.38 -22.38
CA GLY A 152 -9.11 21.28 -23.03
C GLY A 152 -7.67 21.10 -22.52
N GLN A 153 -6.74 21.88 -23.06
CA GLN A 153 -5.30 21.73 -22.78
C GLN A 153 -4.79 22.50 -21.57
N GLU A 154 -5.56 23.46 -21.05
CA GLU A 154 -5.13 24.36 -19.97
C GLU A 154 -5.63 23.94 -18.58
N ASN A 155 -6.55 22.98 -18.52
CA ASN A 155 -7.19 22.57 -17.27
C ASN A 155 -6.57 21.27 -16.73
N LEU A 156 -6.38 21.22 -15.42
CA LEU A 156 -6.04 19.98 -14.71
C LEU A 156 -7.32 19.17 -14.45
N VAL A 157 -7.17 17.85 -14.34
CA VAL A 157 -8.26 16.94 -14.02
C VAL A 157 -8.59 17.05 -12.53
N ASP A 158 -9.85 17.29 -12.18
CA ASP A 158 -10.38 17.17 -10.83
C ASP A 158 -11.29 15.94 -10.66
N GLU A 159 -11.59 15.56 -9.42
CA GLU A 159 -12.40 14.38 -9.10
C GLU A 159 -13.77 14.32 -9.84
N PRO A 160 -14.54 15.42 -10.00
CA PRO A 160 -15.81 15.38 -10.71
C PRO A 160 -15.66 15.06 -12.20
N ASP A 161 -14.52 15.39 -12.80
CA ASP A 161 -14.26 15.21 -14.23
C ASP A 161 -14.01 13.76 -14.60
N ILE A 162 -13.67 12.89 -13.64
CA ILE A 162 -13.41 11.46 -13.88
C ILE A 162 -14.59 10.81 -14.62
N SER A 163 -15.83 11.21 -14.28
CA SER A 163 -17.05 10.71 -14.93
C SER A 163 -17.12 10.99 -16.44
N LYS A 164 -16.41 12.00 -16.92
CA LYS A 164 -16.33 12.40 -18.33
C LYS A 164 -15.22 11.67 -19.11
N LEU A 165 -14.39 10.87 -18.44
CA LEU A 165 -13.20 10.23 -19.01
C LEU A 165 -13.33 8.68 -19.07
N PRO A 166 -14.33 8.12 -19.77
CA PRO A 166 -14.56 6.68 -19.78
C PRO A 166 -13.43 5.87 -20.45
N TYR A 167 -12.74 6.42 -21.44
CA TYR A 167 -11.63 5.73 -22.08
C TYR A 167 -10.41 5.67 -21.15
N LEU A 168 -10.09 6.74 -20.44
CA LEU A 168 -9.04 6.72 -19.41
C LEU A 168 -9.37 5.71 -18.29
N GLN A 169 -10.63 5.65 -17.85
CA GLN A 169 -11.06 4.62 -16.89
C GLN A 169 -10.85 3.21 -17.44
N ASN A 170 -11.16 2.96 -18.71
CA ASN A 170 -10.90 1.68 -19.36
C ASN A 170 -9.40 1.34 -19.45
N VAL A 171 -8.53 2.33 -19.65
CA VAL A 171 -7.07 2.13 -19.61
C VAL A 171 -6.64 1.63 -18.23
N ILE A 172 -7.19 2.22 -17.16
CA ILE A 172 -6.91 1.80 -15.78
C ILE A 172 -7.44 0.39 -15.53
N SER A 173 -8.69 0.10 -15.92
CA SER A 173 -9.28 -1.24 -15.78
C SER A 173 -8.49 -2.31 -16.55
N GLU A 174 -8.06 -2.01 -17.77
CA GLU A 174 -7.27 -2.93 -18.58
C GLU A 174 -5.85 -3.12 -18.01
N THR A 175 -5.28 -2.08 -17.40
CA THR A 175 -4.01 -2.20 -16.66
C THR A 175 -4.17 -3.18 -15.49
N PHE A 176 -5.24 -3.10 -14.71
CA PHE A 176 -5.51 -4.07 -13.64
C PHE A 176 -5.71 -5.49 -14.16
N ARG A 177 -6.35 -5.66 -15.33
CA ARG A 177 -6.58 -6.97 -15.95
C ARG A 177 -5.28 -7.61 -16.44
N LEU A 178 -4.40 -6.84 -17.07
CA LEU A 178 -3.15 -7.31 -17.67
C LEU A 178 -2.01 -7.43 -16.67
N CYS A 179 -1.92 -6.47 -15.75
CA CYS A 179 -0.78 -6.28 -14.85
C CYS A 179 -1.26 -6.10 -13.40
N PRO A 180 -1.91 -7.12 -12.80
CA PRO A 180 -2.38 -7.01 -11.42
C PRO A 180 -1.21 -6.86 -10.45
N THR A 181 -1.28 -5.88 -9.54
CA THR A 181 -0.22 -5.62 -8.55
C THR A 181 0.00 -6.77 -7.57
N ALA A 182 -1.05 -7.56 -7.31
CA ALA A 182 -1.02 -8.76 -6.48
C ALA A 182 -1.60 -9.96 -7.24
N PRO A 183 -0.83 -10.62 -8.14
CA PRO A 183 -1.35 -11.68 -9.03
C PRO A 183 -1.92 -12.90 -8.31
N LEU A 184 -1.44 -13.18 -7.09
CA LEU A 184 -1.88 -14.30 -6.25
C LEU A 184 -2.75 -13.85 -5.05
N LEU A 185 -3.15 -12.57 -5.03
CA LEU A 185 -3.80 -11.94 -3.89
C LEU A 185 -3.02 -12.14 -2.57
N ILE A 186 -3.66 -11.89 -1.44
CA ILE A 186 -3.13 -12.25 -0.12
C ILE A 186 -3.49 -13.72 0.16
N PRO A 187 -2.59 -14.53 0.74
CA PRO A 187 -2.90 -15.91 1.09
C PRO A 187 -4.13 -16.00 2.01
N HIS A 188 -5.05 -16.90 1.68
CA HIS A 188 -6.26 -17.16 2.48
C HIS A 188 -6.15 -18.52 3.17
N PHE A 189 -6.82 -18.65 4.31
CA PHE A 189 -7.00 -19.91 5.04
C PHE A 189 -8.45 -20.02 5.50
N SER A 190 -8.98 -21.25 5.58
CA SER A 190 -10.36 -21.45 6.03
C SER A 190 -10.52 -21.19 7.52
N SER A 191 -11.58 -20.47 7.92
CA SER A 191 -11.95 -20.40 9.34
C SER A 191 -12.57 -21.71 9.85
N ASP A 192 -13.23 -22.47 8.97
CA ASP A 192 -14.05 -23.63 9.33
C ASP A 192 -13.87 -24.78 8.34
N ASP A 193 -14.25 -25.99 8.74
CA ASP A 193 -14.27 -27.12 7.82
C ASP A 193 -15.37 -26.94 6.75
N TYR A 194 -14.99 -26.97 5.48
CA TYR A 194 -15.93 -26.95 4.35
C TYR A 194 -15.77 -28.16 3.45
N TYR A 195 -16.88 -28.66 2.91
CA TYR A 195 -16.91 -29.73 1.91
C TYR A 195 -17.20 -29.13 0.53
N CYS A 196 -16.18 -29.04 -0.33
CA CYS A 196 -16.38 -28.69 -1.73
C CYS A 196 -17.08 -29.84 -2.46
N ARG A 197 -18.39 -29.71 -2.71
CA ARG A 197 -19.09 -30.61 -3.64
C ARG A 197 -18.74 -30.21 -5.07
N VAL A 198 -17.78 -30.92 -5.67
CA VAL A 198 -17.56 -30.85 -7.11
C VAL A 198 -18.76 -31.51 -7.79
N GLN A 199 -19.71 -30.70 -8.26
CA GLN A 199 -20.75 -31.21 -9.16
C GLN A 199 -20.10 -31.42 -10.52
N CYS A 200 -19.87 -32.68 -10.90
CA CYS A 200 -19.61 -33.01 -12.30
C CYS A 200 -20.87 -32.68 -13.10
N ALA A 201 -20.79 -31.69 -13.99
CA ALA A 201 -21.80 -31.49 -15.01
C ALA A 201 -21.84 -32.75 -15.89
N THR A 202 -23.03 -33.34 -16.05
CA THR A 202 -23.30 -34.47 -16.95
C THR A 202 -23.87 -33.94 -18.25
#